data_AF-A0A7V2N3S3-F1
#
_entry.id   AF-A0A7V2N3S3-F1
#
_cell.length_a   1.000
_cell.length_b   1.000
_cell.length_c   1.000
_cell.angle_alpha   90.00
_cell.angle_beta   90.00
_cell.angle_gamma   90.00
#
_symmetry.space_group_name_H-M   'P 1'
#
loop_
_entity.id
_entity.type
_entity.pdbx_description
1 polymer ?
#
loop_
_entity_poly.entity_id
_entity_poly.type
_entity_poly.pdbx_seq_one_letter_code
_entity_poly.pdbx_strand_id
1 'polypeptide(L)'
;MVVWVTLESGGIWNQQNRRSEYLEAARGFLRKYAAAFPENRIARMYLGEPITAPKRYDAVPGAPDWAVWQRESLERLADIVEWWIDNRMRDNGEYGGGWGDDCEMWRWWVPVLIGFDSPKIAAAQERFSDALMSQSHMKSGYTTRMSDVEHTAEDSADVITPMMHLRPDDELWMRRAVRLAELMRDRWTGRNERGQLQFKSTYFTAHKVDDDAQRACDTVYHPRAVQPALLYWQRTGDPKLTELFGDWMSTWVDAAARAERGKPAGIIPSAIHWPDGQVGGLGKDWFDPRNHGEYTLYLWPSAMSMMTDTLLLTWRMTGDEKYLEPIRSMAAVLLETLENPPKTEPKPGSVAWCAQRMGGLANTLAKYRFLTGRDEFDRLLERTMSPYMRYRMRGDRGPMTETLRQTAEALRVNFEGYTSEVRYTDRVLRFPTLFGKGMLAEPAEPSYTPNTLLLYCMATGDPGDAGYFPLNAVRWLTGPREIAVLVTDSGPRTLEADLFHFGQAPREMTAELYLLEPGRYTWQIRISDQRDTPLSTGRFSVSGPRTRIAFEVPCRALCRLNIAAVREH
;
A
#
# COMPACT_ATOMS: atom_id res chain seq x y z
N MET A 1 0.82 27.90 4.70
CA MET A 1 0.66 27.67 3.26
C MET A 1 1.96 27.28 2.58
N VAL A 2 3.03 28.10 2.58
CA VAL A 2 4.30 27.78 1.87
C VAL A 2 4.84 26.39 2.19
N VAL A 3 4.89 26.01 3.47
CA VAL A 3 5.33 24.65 3.89
C VAL A 3 4.50 23.54 3.22
N TRP A 4 3.18 23.65 3.29
CA TRP A 4 2.28 22.60 2.79
C TRP A 4 2.23 22.52 1.27
N VAL A 5 2.33 23.65 0.56
CA VAL A 5 2.50 23.65 -0.91
C VAL A 5 3.80 22.95 -1.32
N THR A 6 4.85 23.11 -0.51
CA THR A 6 6.13 22.41 -0.75
C THR A 6 5.98 20.90 -0.58
N LEU A 7 5.17 20.46 0.40
CA LEU A 7 4.90 19.04 0.64
C LEU A 7 3.99 18.43 -0.41
N GLU A 8 2.97 19.14 -0.87
CA GLU A 8 2.00 18.62 -1.85
C GLU A 8 2.60 18.52 -3.26
N SER A 9 3.27 19.57 -3.74
CA SER A 9 3.71 19.63 -5.13
C SER A 9 4.97 18.81 -5.39
N GLY A 10 4.83 17.71 -6.16
CA GLY A 10 5.95 16.93 -6.67
C GLY A 10 6.95 17.76 -7.47
N GLY A 11 6.46 18.70 -8.28
CA GLY A 11 7.27 19.64 -9.06
C GLY A 11 8.14 20.60 -8.23
N ILE A 12 7.80 20.83 -6.96
CA ILE A 12 8.64 21.57 -6.00
C ILE A 12 9.51 20.58 -5.21
N TRP A 13 8.89 19.57 -4.61
CA TRP A 13 9.56 18.64 -3.68
C TRP A 13 10.69 17.84 -4.31
N ASN A 14 10.50 17.36 -5.55
CA ASN A 14 11.47 16.52 -6.24
C ASN A 14 12.62 17.32 -6.88
N GLN A 15 12.48 18.65 -6.96
CA GLN A 15 13.50 19.54 -7.53
C GLN A 15 14.27 20.23 -6.40
N GLN A 16 15.51 19.78 -6.14
CA GLN A 16 16.30 20.23 -5.00
C GLN A 16 16.38 21.77 -4.88
N ASN A 17 16.63 22.48 -5.98
CA ASN A 17 16.74 23.95 -5.96
C ASN A 17 15.43 24.62 -5.55
N ARG A 18 14.29 24.17 -6.11
CA ARG A 18 12.96 24.70 -5.78
C ARG A 18 12.56 24.35 -4.35
N ARG A 19 12.79 23.10 -3.93
CA ARG A 19 12.54 22.68 -2.55
C ARG A 19 13.31 23.56 -1.57
N SER A 20 14.61 23.76 -1.78
CA SER A 20 15.42 24.61 -0.92
C SER A 20 14.89 26.04 -0.85
N GLU A 21 14.57 26.65 -1.99
CA GLU A 21 14.01 28.01 -2.05
C GLU A 21 12.73 28.15 -1.21
N TYR A 22 11.78 27.23 -1.39
CA TYR A 22 10.50 27.27 -0.68
C TYR A 22 10.65 27.01 0.82
N LEU A 23 11.53 26.07 1.22
CA LEU A 23 11.79 25.77 2.62
C LEU A 23 12.53 26.93 3.31
N GLU A 24 13.45 27.62 2.64
CA GLU A 24 14.11 28.82 3.18
C GLU A 24 13.10 29.96 3.40
N ALA A 25 12.21 30.20 2.42
CA ALA A 25 11.14 31.19 2.56
C ALA A 25 10.21 30.85 3.74
N ALA A 26 9.78 29.59 3.84
CA ALA A 26 8.95 29.10 4.93
C ALA A 26 9.64 29.28 6.30
N ARG A 27 10.92 28.91 6.41
CA ARG A 27 11.72 29.09 7.63
C ARG A 27 11.81 30.57 8.03
N GLY A 28 11.98 31.47 7.07
CA GLY A 28 11.97 32.91 7.31
C GLY A 28 10.66 33.41 7.91
N PHE A 29 9.51 32.95 7.41
CA PHE A 29 8.20 33.29 7.96
C PHE A 29 8.00 32.70 9.37
N LEU A 30 8.38 31.44 9.58
CA LEU A 30 8.25 30.77 10.87
C LEU A 30 9.11 31.41 11.96
N ARG A 31 10.33 31.85 11.65
CA ARG A 31 11.18 32.58 12.61
C ARG A 31 10.56 33.92 13.02
N LYS A 32 10.00 34.67 12.07
CA LYS A 32 9.27 35.91 12.38
C LYS A 32 8.05 35.64 13.25
N TYR A 33 7.31 34.57 12.94
CA TYR A 33 6.14 34.16 13.71
C TYR A 33 6.52 33.74 15.14
N ALA A 34 7.54 32.90 15.31
CA ALA A 34 8.05 32.49 16.62
C ALA A 34 8.55 33.68 17.45
N ALA A 35 9.23 34.65 16.83
CA ALA A 35 9.69 35.86 17.53
C ALA A 35 8.51 36.73 18.02
N ALA A 36 7.44 36.84 17.24
CA ALA A 36 6.25 37.60 17.62
C ALA A 36 5.38 36.87 18.65
N PHE A 37 5.39 35.53 18.64
CA PHE A 37 4.58 34.69 19.52
C PHE A 37 5.45 33.60 20.19
N PRO A 38 6.35 33.97 21.13
CA PRO A 38 7.35 33.07 21.68
C PRO A 38 6.75 31.86 22.40
N GLU A 39 5.56 32.01 22.98
CA GLU A 39 4.84 30.92 23.66
C GLU A 39 4.10 29.96 22.70
N ASN A 40 4.04 30.29 21.41
CA ASN A 40 3.35 29.47 20.42
C ASN A 40 4.18 28.23 20.08
N ARG A 41 3.78 27.09 20.65
CA ARG A 41 4.42 25.79 20.42
C ARG A 41 4.39 25.31 18.96
N ILE A 42 3.40 25.73 18.15
CA ILE A 42 3.29 25.30 16.74
C ILE A 42 4.41 25.93 15.91
N ALA A 43 4.73 27.21 16.15
CA ALA A 43 5.85 27.87 15.50
C ALA A 43 7.17 27.12 15.78
N ARG A 44 7.38 26.75 17.05
CA ARG A 44 8.57 26.01 17.50
C ARG A 44 8.62 24.58 16.94
N MET A 45 7.46 23.91 16.83
CA MET A 45 7.32 22.61 16.17
C MET A 45 7.87 22.61 14.74
N TYR A 46 7.47 23.55 13.90
CA TYR A 46 8.02 23.66 12.54
C TYR A 46 9.51 24.05 12.52
N LEU A 47 10.01 24.68 13.58
CA LEU A 47 11.42 25.06 13.74
C LEU A 47 12.27 23.95 14.39
N GLY A 48 11.71 22.76 14.61
CA GLY A 48 12.44 21.57 15.04
C GLY A 48 12.27 21.20 16.51
N GLU A 49 11.48 21.92 17.29
CA GLU A 49 11.19 21.57 18.69
C GLU A 49 9.90 20.74 18.79
N PRO A 50 9.98 19.41 18.99
CA PRO A 50 8.80 18.55 18.93
C PRO A 50 7.80 18.85 20.06
N ILE A 51 6.50 18.77 19.75
CA ILE A 51 5.43 18.78 20.75
C ILE A 51 5.19 17.34 21.19
N THR A 52 5.48 17.04 22.45
CA THR A 52 5.25 15.69 23.00
C THR A 52 3.77 15.47 23.30
N ALA A 53 3.22 14.33 22.88
CA ALA A 53 1.86 13.95 23.22
C ALA A 53 1.73 13.69 24.74
N PRO A 54 0.68 14.20 25.41
CA PRO A 54 0.50 13.99 26.85
C PRO A 54 0.16 12.53 27.19
N LYS A 55 -0.55 11.83 26.29
CA LYS A 55 -0.94 10.43 26.47
C LYS A 55 0.30 9.53 26.41
N ARG A 56 0.51 8.75 27.48
CA ARG A 56 1.59 7.78 27.63
C ARG A 56 1.04 6.37 27.58
N TYR A 57 1.84 5.45 27.06
CA TYR A 57 1.52 4.03 26.98
C TYR A 57 2.63 3.25 27.68
N ASP A 58 2.48 3.05 28.99
CA ASP A 58 3.52 2.40 29.78
C ASP A 58 3.73 0.95 29.33
N ALA A 59 4.97 0.46 29.48
CA ALA A 59 5.26 -0.95 29.27
C ALA A 59 4.51 -1.78 30.32
N VAL A 60 3.92 -2.90 29.88
CA VAL A 60 3.27 -3.86 30.78
C VAL A 60 4.27 -4.98 31.06
N PRO A 61 4.50 -5.37 32.33
CA PRO A 61 5.39 -6.49 32.65
C PRO A 61 5.02 -7.75 31.86
N GLY A 62 6.03 -8.42 31.28
CA GLY A 62 5.84 -9.61 30.45
C GLY A 62 5.47 -9.35 28.99
N ALA A 63 5.16 -8.11 28.60
CA ALA A 63 4.98 -7.77 27.19
C ALA A 63 6.33 -7.73 26.46
N PRO A 64 6.50 -8.41 25.33
CA PRO A 64 7.72 -8.28 24.53
C PRO A 64 7.80 -6.90 23.87
N ASP A 65 9.01 -6.40 23.63
CA ASP A 65 9.24 -5.04 23.10
C ASP A 65 8.46 -4.75 21.81
N TRP A 66 8.43 -5.70 20.87
CA TRP A 66 7.66 -5.53 19.62
C TRP A 66 6.17 -5.28 19.90
N ALA A 67 5.60 -5.93 20.93
CA ALA A 67 4.19 -5.77 21.27
C ALA A 67 3.95 -4.41 21.92
N VAL A 68 4.86 -3.95 22.78
CA VAL A 68 4.79 -2.62 23.40
C VAL A 68 4.79 -1.52 22.33
N TRP A 69 5.74 -1.59 21.38
CA TRP A 69 5.86 -0.61 20.31
C TRP A 69 4.73 -0.68 19.28
N GLN A 70 4.29 -1.88 18.92
CA GLN A 70 3.15 -2.06 18.02
C GLN A 70 1.87 -1.50 18.65
N ARG A 71 1.59 -1.82 19.92
CA ARG A 71 0.42 -1.26 20.63
C ARG A 71 0.46 0.26 20.61
N GLU A 72 1.57 0.89 21.02
CA GLU A 72 1.65 2.36 21.01
C GLU A 72 1.44 2.93 19.60
N SER A 73 1.99 2.29 18.57
CA SER A 73 1.81 2.73 17.18
C SER A 73 0.35 2.62 16.73
N LEU A 74 -0.33 1.49 17.00
CA LEU A 74 -1.74 1.28 16.64
C LEU A 74 -2.67 2.25 17.38
N GLU A 75 -2.41 2.46 18.67
CA GLU A 75 -3.15 3.40 19.50
C GLU A 75 -3.03 4.84 18.96
N ARG A 76 -1.81 5.30 18.69
CA ARG A 76 -1.59 6.66 18.19
C ARG A 76 -2.12 6.85 16.77
N LEU A 77 -1.98 5.83 15.92
CA LEU A 77 -2.57 5.84 14.58
C LEU A 77 -4.09 5.95 14.66
N ALA A 78 -4.73 5.16 15.51
CA ALA A 78 -6.17 5.26 15.75
C ALA A 78 -6.57 6.62 16.34
N ASP A 79 -5.78 7.22 17.25
CA ASP A 79 -6.02 8.58 17.76
C ASP A 79 -6.02 9.62 16.63
N ILE A 80 -5.09 9.52 15.66
CA ILE A 80 -5.04 10.42 14.50
C ILE A 80 -6.26 10.21 13.61
N VAL A 81 -6.58 8.96 13.25
CA VAL A 81 -7.75 8.64 12.40
C VAL A 81 -9.03 9.16 13.04
N GLU A 82 -9.26 8.85 14.31
CA GLU A 82 -10.46 9.26 15.04
C GLU A 82 -10.55 10.79 15.19
N TRP A 83 -9.42 11.48 15.34
CA TRP A 83 -9.41 12.94 15.34
C TRP A 83 -9.90 13.52 14.01
N TRP A 84 -9.47 12.97 12.87
CA TRP A 84 -9.96 13.41 11.56
C TRP A 84 -11.47 13.16 11.41
N ILE A 85 -11.94 12.00 11.85
CA ILE A 85 -13.37 11.67 11.86
C ILE A 85 -14.15 12.70 12.70
N ASP A 86 -13.69 13.00 13.91
CA ASP A 86 -14.43 13.84 14.85
C ASP A 86 -14.36 15.34 14.54
N ASN A 87 -13.23 15.81 13.97
CA ASN A 87 -12.94 17.24 13.87
C ASN A 87 -12.96 17.77 12.43
N ARG A 88 -12.88 16.89 11.43
CA ARG A 88 -12.69 17.29 10.03
C ARG A 88 -13.73 16.72 9.09
N MET A 89 -14.31 15.55 9.38
CA MET A 89 -15.38 15.00 8.57
C MET A 89 -16.63 15.91 8.63
N ARG A 90 -17.00 16.47 7.49
CA ARG A 90 -18.14 17.39 7.33
C ARG A 90 -19.44 16.62 7.15
N ASP A 91 -20.57 17.32 7.19
CA ASP A 91 -21.91 16.73 6.98
C ASP A 91 -22.04 16.00 5.64
N ASN A 92 -21.38 16.52 4.60
CA ASN A 92 -21.35 15.90 3.27
C ASN A 92 -20.34 14.75 3.12
N GLY A 93 -19.53 14.46 4.14
CA GLY A 93 -18.56 13.36 4.17
C GLY A 93 -17.10 13.75 3.92
N GLU A 94 -16.81 14.92 3.33
CA GLU A 94 -15.43 15.39 3.08
C GLU A 94 -14.65 15.68 4.38
N TYR A 95 -13.33 15.58 4.34
CA TYR A 95 -12.39 15.95 5.41
C TYR A 95 -11.74 17.33 5.21
N GLY A 96 -11.98 17.93 4.05
CA GLY A 96 -11.63 19.31 3.74
C GLY A 96 -10.33 19.50 2.96
N GLY A 97 -9.70 18.43 2.46
CA GLY A 97 -8.79 18.48 1.32
C GLY A 97 -9.53 18.52 -0.02
N GLY A 98 -10.81 18.10 -0.02
CA GLY A 98 -11.63 17.94 -1.21
C GLY A 98 -11.63 16.49 -1.67
N TRP A 99 -12.63 16.09 -2.46
CA TRP A 99 -12.84 14.69 -2.85
C TRP A 99 -11.59 13.92 -3.32
N GLY A 100 -10.77 14.53 -4.19
CA GLY A 100 -9.54 13.89 -4.72
C GLY A 100 -8.51 13.59 -3.64
N ASP A 101 -8.14 14.58 -2.82
CA ASP A 101 -7.17 14.36 -1.74
C ASP A 101 -7.77 13.55 -0.57
N ASP A 102 -9.04 13.76 -0.24
CA ASP A 102 -9.70 13.11 0.91
C ASP A 102 -9.83 11.60 0.66
N CYS A 103 -9.99 11.17 -0.60
CA CYS A 103 -10.15 9.76 -0.91
C CYS A 103 -8.89 8.96 -0.61
N GLU A 104 -7.70 9.54 -0.68
CA GLU A 104 -6.45 8.81 -0.42
C GLU A 104 -6.20 8.50 1.07
N MET A 105 -6.96 9.09 2.00
CA MET A 105 -6.70 8.97 3.43
C MET A 105 -6.73 7.52 3.92
N TRP A 106 -7.57 6.67 3.35
CA TRP A 106 -7.68 5.26 3.78
C TRP A 106 -6.36 4.50 3.66
N ARG A 107 -5.47 4.90 2.73
CA ARG A 107 -4.20 4.19 2.45
C ARG A 107 -3.30 4.11 3.68
N TRP A 108 -3.32 5.12 4.54
CA TRP A 108 -2.59 5.08 5.80
C TRP A 108 -3.42 4.56 6.99
N TRP A 109 -4.75 4.43 6.82
CA TRP A 109 -5.66 3.82 7.80
C TRP A 109 -5.61 2.31 7.75
N VAL A 110 -5.09 1.73 6.65
CA VAL A 110 -5.04 0.29 6.37
C VAL A 110 -4.75 -0.59 7.58
N PRO A 111 -3.76 -0.32 8.47
CA PRO A 111 -3.51 -1.18 9.63
C PRO A 111 -4.73 -1.31 10.56
N VAL A 112 -5.40 -0.21 10.86
CA VAL A 112 -6.56 -0.15 11.77
C VAL A 112 -7.89 -0.38 11.06
N LEU A 113 -7.95 -0.14 9.75
CA LEU A 113 -9.14 -0.29 8.91
C LEU A 113 -9.32 -1.73 8.40
N ILE A 114 -8.23 -2.35 7.93
CA ILE A 114 -8.25 -3.67 7.28
C ILE A 114 -7.68 -4.74 8.21
N GLY A 115 -6.65 -4.43 9.01
CA GLY A 115 -6.10 -5.38 9.97
C GLY A 115 -7.03 -5.68 11.14
N PHE A 116 -7.83 -4.71 11.53
CA PHE A 116 -8.72 -4.76 12.70
C PHE A 116 -10.18 -4.44 12.32
N ASP A 117 -11.07 -4.41 13.31
CA ASP A 117 -12.46 -3.99 13.17
C ASP A 117 -12.79 -2.90 14.20
N SER A 118 -12.74 -1.65 13.75
CA SER A 118 -13.20 -0.49 14.51
C SER A 118 -14.51 0.01 13.90
N PRO A 119 -15.66 -0.13 14.58
CA PRO A 119 -16.95 0.30 14.05
C PRO A 119 -16.97 1.77 13.63
N LYS A 120 -16.31 2.66 14.39
CA LYS A 120 -16.23 4.09 14.08
C LYS A 120 -15.45 4.36 12.79
N ILE A 121 -14.27 3.76 12.66
CA ILE A 121 -13.40 3.96 11.49
C ILE A 121 -14.05 3.34 10.24
N ALA A 122 -14.64 2.14 10.37
CA ALA A 122 -15.34 1.49 9.27
C ALA A 122 -16.57 2.30 8.81
N ALA A 123 -17.37 2.82 9.75
CA ALA A 123 -18.53 3.66 9.41
C ALA A 123 -18.12 4.98 8.75
N ALA A 124 -17.00 5.59 9.16
CA ALA A 124 -16.48 6.79 8.53
C ALA A 124 -16.01 6.53 7.09
N GLN A 125 -15.31 5.41 6.85
CA GLN A 125 -14.93 5.01 5.50
C GLN A 125 -16.15 4.72 4.62
N GLU A 126 -17.12 3.97 5.14
CA GLU A 126 -18.38 3.66 4.43
C GLU A 126 -19.13 4.94 4.03
N ARG A 127 -19.29 5.87 4.98
CA ARG A 127 -19.92 7.17 4.74
C ARG A 127 -19.17 7.99 3.70
N PHE A 128 -17.84 8.05 3.76
CA PHE A 128 -17.04 8.76 2.76
C PHE A 128 -17.19 8.13 1.37
N SER A 129 -17.05 6.80 1.29
CA SER A 129 -17.13 6.07 0.03
C SER A 129 -18.49 6.21 -0.65
N ASP A 130 -19.59 6.14 0.11
CA ASP A 130 -20.93 6.37 -0.43
C ASP A 130 -21.13 7.82 -0.86
N ALA A 131 -20.65 8.78 -0.07
CA ALA A 131 -20.76 10.20 -0.40
C ALA A 131 -20.00 10.54 -1.69
N LEU A 132 -18.79 10.02 -1.87
CA LEU A 132 -18.01 10.22 -3.11
C LEU A 132 -18.69 9.56 -4.31
N MET A 133 -19.15 8.31 -4.18
CA MET A 133 -19.84 7.61 -5.27
C MET A 133 -21.20 8.23 -5.62
N SER A 134 -21.78 9.04 -4.72
CA SER A 134 -23.01 9.81 -4.99
C SER A 134 -22.76 11.12 -5.77
N GLN A 135 -21.51 11.56 -5.91
CA GLN A 135 -21.19 12.80 -6.61
C GLN A 135 -21.61 12.72 -8.09
N SER A 136 -22.03 13.86 -8.65
CA SER A 136 -22.55 13.92 -10.02
C SER A 136 -21.57 13.39 -11.06
N HIS A 137 -20.27 13.57 -10.86
CA HIS A 137 -19.24 13.06 -11.77
C HIS A 137 -18.97 11.57 -11.62
N MET A 138 -19.42 10.90 -10.55
CA MET A 138 -19.22 9.47 -10.29
C MET A 138 -20.42 8.59 -10.63
N LYS A 139 -21.56 9.18 -11.02
CA LYS A 139 -22.82 8.46 -11.32
C LYS A 139 -22.69 7.32 -12.34
N SER A 140 -21.70 7.41 -13.23
CA SER A 140 -21.43 6.41 -14.27
C SER A 140 -20.53 5.25 -13.81
N GLY A 141 -20.16 5.21 -12.53
CA GLY A 141 -19.25 4.24 -11.90
C GLY A 141 -17.76 4.59 -12.00
N TYR A 142 -17.44 5.66 -12.73
CA TYR A 142 -16.10 6.25 -12.87
C TYR A 142 -16.29 7.75 -13.17
N THR A 143 -15.25 8.56 -12.97
CA THR A 143 -15.37 10.01 -13.14
C THR A 143 -15.76 10.41 -14.56
N THR A 144 -16.58 11.45 -14.70
CA THR A 144 -16.87 12.12 -15.98
C THR A 144 -15.93 13.28 -16.27
N ARG A 145 -15.06 13.65 -15.32
CA ARG A 145 -14.08 14.73 -15.47
C ARG A 145 -12.84 14.18 -16.17
N MET A 146 -12.43 14.81 -17.27
CA MET A 146 -11.23 14.41 -18.00
C MET A 146 -9.98 14.84 -17.24
N SER A 147 -9.14 13.88 -16.91
CA SER A 147 -7.77 14.05 -16.44
C SER A 147 -6.96 12.83 -16.85
N ASP A 148 -5.70 12.74 -16.45
CA ASP A 148 -4.90 11.55 -16.67
C ASP A 148 -5.31 10.38 -15.76
N VAL A 149 -4.77 9.19 -16.03
CA VAL A 149 -5.21 7.92 -15.43
C VAL A 149 -4.96 7.86 -13.93
N GLU A 150 -3.93 8.55 -13.45
CA GLU A 150 -3.63 8.59 -12.02
C GLU A 150 -4.77 9.29 -11.27
N HIS A 151 -5.11 10.51 -11.66
CA HIS A 151 -6.17 11.32 -11.06
C HIS A 151 -7.58 10.80 -11.36
N THR A 152 -7.85 10.31 -12.57
CA THR A 152 -9.20 9.83 -12.90
C THR A 152 -9.54 8.52 -12.17
N ALA A 153 -8.52 7.76 -11.78
CA ALA A 153 -8.70 6.52 -11.05
C ALA A 153 -8.91 6.74 -9.55
N GLU A 154 -8.35 7.79 -8.95
CA GLU A 154 -8.43 8.11 -7.50
C GLU A 154 -9.81 7.88 -6.91
N ASP A 155 -10.80 8.64 -7.39
CA ASP A 155 -12.16 8.60 -6.85
C ASP A 155 -12.76 7.18 -6.84
N SER A 156 -12.41 6.32 -7.79
CA SER A 156 -12.95 4.96 -7.89
C SER A 156 -12.10 3.93 -7.14
N ALA A 157 -10.78 3.98 -7.29
CA ALA A 157 -9.85 3.04 -6.69
C ALA A 157 -9.85 3.18 -5.17
N ASP A 158 -9.83 4.41 -4.66
CA ASP A 158 -9.67 4.70 -3.24
C ASP A 158 -10.98 4.68 -2.43
N VAL A 159 -12.13 4.44 -3.08
CA VAL A 159 -13.40 4.21 -2.36
C VAL A 159 -13.99 2.83 -2.57
N ILE A 160 -13.79 2.22 -3.74
CA ILE A 160 -14.30 0.87 -3.98
C ILE A 160 -13.39 -0.16 -3.30
N THR A 161 -12.06 -0.03 -3.42
CA THR A 161 -11.11 -0.99 -2.83
C THR A 161 -11.24 -1.14 -1.31
N PRO A 162 -11.24 -0.07 -0.48
CA PRO A 162 -11.43 -0.24 0.96
C PRO A 162 -12.80 -0.86 1.28
N MET A 163 -13.85 -0.50 0.55
CA MET A 163 -15.18 -1.09 0.76
C MET A 163 -15.24 -2.57 0.38
N MET A 164 -14.50 -3.00 -0.64
CA MET A 164 -14.34 -4.42 -0.93
C MET A 164 -13.62 -5.16 0.19
N HIS A 165 -12.74 -4.53 0.97
CA HIS A 165 -12.14 -5.14 2.16
C HIS A 165 -13.08 -5.13 3.37
N LEU A 166 -13.86 -4.07 3.56
CA LEU A 166 -14.78 -3.92 4.70
C LEU A 166 -16.11 -4.68 4.55
N ARG A 167 -16.60 -4.76 3.32
CA ARG A 167 -17.89 -5.35 2.91
C ARG A 167 -17.70 -6.28 1.70
N PRO A 168 -16.96 -7.40 1.83
CA PRO A 168 -16.55 -8.20 0.68
C PRO A 168 -17.69 -8.91 -0.06
N ASP A 169 -18.81 -9.14 0.61
CA ASP A 169 -20.00 -9.80 0.05
C ASP A 169 -21.09 -8.79 -0.38
N ASP A 170 -20.82 -7.50 -0.27
CA ASP A 170 -21.78 -6.48 -0.68
C ASP A 170 -21.77 -6.33 -2.20
N GLU A 171 -22.88 -6.77 -2.80
CA GLU A 171 -23.05 -6.79 -4.25
C GLU A 171 -22.92 -5.40 -4.90
N LEU A 172 -23.20 -4.31 -4.17
CA LEU A 172 -23.05 -2.97 -4.72
C LEU A 172 -21.58 -2.68 -5.05
N TRP A 173 -20.68 -2.97 -4.10
CA TRP A 173 -19.24 -2.74 -4.29
C TRP A 173 -18.64 -3.71 -5.30
N MET A 174 -19.12 -4.96 -5.33
CA MET A 174 -18.75 -5.92 -6.38
C MET A 174 -19.18 -5.43 -7.77
N ARG A 175 -20.42 -4.95 -7.94
CA ARG A 175 -20.89 -4.39 -9.22
C ARG A 175 -20.10 -3.15 -9.63
N ARG A 176 -19.75 -2.28 -8.67
CA ARG A 176 -18.88 -1.11 -8.91
C ARG A 176 -17.50 -1.53 -9.42
N ALA A 177 -16.91 -2.60 -8.87
CA ALA A 177 -15.65 -3.14 -9.38
C ALA A 177 -15.78 -3.72 -10.80
N VAL A 178 -16.80 -4.54 -11.06
CA VAL A 178 -17.06 -5.12 -12.38
C VAL A 178 -17.29 -4.03 -13.44
N ARG A 179 -17.95 -2.93 -13.06
CA ARG A 179 -18.15 -1.77 -13.95
C ARG A 179 -16.85 -1.21 -14.53
N LEU A 180 -15.76 -1.23 -13.78
CA LEU A 180 -14.45 -0.76 -14.26
C LEU A 180 -13.89 -1.69 -15.35
N ALA A 181 -14.08 -3.01 -15.21
CA ALA A 181 -13.68 -3.97 -16.24
C ALA A 181 -14.54 -3.84 -17.52
N GLU A 182 -15.82 -3.52 -17.39
CA GLU A 182 -16.67 -3.21 -18.56
C GLU A 182 -16.19 -1.97 -19.29
N LEU A 183 -15.87 -0.89 -18.56
CA LEU A 183 -15.34 0.34 -19.15
C LEU A 183 -13.99 0.10 -19.82
N MET A 184 -13.12 -0.71 -19.20
CA MET A 184 -11.85 -1.14 -19.80
C MET A 184 -12.09 -1.84 -21.13
N ARG A 185 -12.93 -2.89 -21.15
CA ARG A 185 -13.22 -3.71 -22.33
C ARG A 185 -13.89 -2.91 -23.45
N ASP A 186 -14.92 -2.14 -23.11
CA ASP A 186 -15.83 -1.55 -24.10
C ASP A 186 -15.36 -0.17 -24.59
N ARG A 187 -14.51 0.51 -23.81
CA ARG A 187 -14.16 1.91 -24.08
C ARG A 187 -12.67 2.18 -24.02
N TRP A 188 -12.03 1.95 -22.87
CA TRP A 188 -10.68 2.45 -22.61
C TRP A 188 -9.59 1.72 -23.39
N THR A 189 -9.84 0.45 -23.75
CA THR A 189 -8.88 -0.38 -24.48
C THR A 189 -9.31 -0.68 -25.91
N GLY A 190 -8.37 -1.13 -26.72
CA GLY A 190 -8.58 -1.64 -28.08
C GLY A 190 -7.44 -2.54 -28.52
N ARG A 191 -7.56 -3.11 -29.72
CA ARG A 191 -6.47 -3.85 -30.37
C ARG A 191 -5.54 -2.87 -31.08
N ASN A 192 -4.28 -2.86 -30.69
CA ASN A 192 -3.25 -2.04 -31.32
C ASN A 192 -2.88 -2.62 -32.71
N GLU A 193 -2.02 -1.95 -33.47
CA GLU A 193 -1.58 -2.36 -34.82
C GLU A 193 -0.78 -3.69 -34.80
N ARG A 194 -0.34 -4.12 -33.62
CA ARG A 194 0.30 -5.43 -33.38
C ARG A 194 -0.71 -6.52 -33.00
N GLY A 195 -2.01 -6.21 -32.97
CA GLY A 195 -3.08 -7.13 -32.60
C GLY A 195 -3.23 -7.37 -31.09
N GLN A 196 -2.57 -6.57 -30.25
CA GLN A 196 -2.52 -6.74 -28.80
C GLN A 196 -3.53 -5.83 -28.09
N LEU A 197 -4.11 -6.27 -26.97
CA LEU A 197 -5.04 -5.45 -26.19
C LEU A 197 -4.29 -4.41 -25.35
N GLN A 198 -4.65 -3.14 -25.49
CA GLN A 198 -3.91 -2.03 -24.89
C GLN A 198 -4.84 -0.87 -24.54
N PHE A 199 -4.53 -0.13 -23.48
CA PHE A 199 -5.19 1.17 -23.23
C PHE A 199 -4.85 2.19 -24.32
N LYS A 200 -5.85 2.95 -24.73
CA LYS A 200 -5.74 3.89 -25.85
C LYS A 200 -5.10 5.22 -25.46
N SER A 201 -5.18 5.61 -24.19
CA SER A 201 -4.79 6.93 -23.72
C SER A 201 -4.56 6.94 -22.22
N THR A 202 -3.66 7.79 -21.74
CA THR A 202 -3.58 8.15 -20.33
C THR A 202 -4.73 9.03 -19.88
N TYR A 203 -5.54 9.59 -20.79
CA TYR A 203 -6.65 10.49 -20.45
C TYR A 203 -7.99 9.89 -20.86
N PHE A 204 -8.82 9.57 -19.87
CA PHE A 204 -10.15 9.01 -20.13
C PHE A 204 -11.12 9.20 -18.97
N THR A 205 -12.40 9.02 -19.28
CA THR A 205 -13.52 9.14 -18.34
C THR A 205 -14.47 7.95 -18.49
N ALA A 206 -15.56 7.95 -17.73
CA ALA A 206 -16.67 7.03 -17.92
C ALA A 206 -17.38 7.18 -19.28
N HIS A 207 -17.07 8.19 -20.09
CA HIS A 207 -17.77 8.49 -21.35
C HIS A 207 -16.84 8.68 -22.55
N LYS A 208 -15.62 9.18 -22.34
CA LYS A 208 -14.72 9.58 -23.42
C LYS A 208 -13.31 9.04 -23.15
N VAL A 209 -12.59 8.75 -24.23
CA VAL A 209 -11.13 8.56 -24.25
C VAL A 209 -10.55 9.72 -25.07
N ASP A 210 -9.48 10.33 -24.58
CA ASP A 210 -8.78 11.40 -25.30
C ASP A 210 -8.02 10.81 -26.50
N ASP A 211 -8.15 11.44 -27.66
CA ASP A 211 -7.57 11.04 -28.94
C ASP A 211 -6.30 11.80 -29.31
N ASP A 212 -5.81 12.69 -28.42
CA ASP A 212 -4.51 13.35 -28.58
C ASP A 212 -3.38 12.32 -28.60
N ALA A 213 -2.64 12.28 -29.71
CA ALA A 213 -1.52 11.38 -29.91
C ALA A 213 -0.43 11.53 -28.83
N GLN A 214 -0.26 12.72 -28.23
CA GLN A 214 0.70 12.90 -27.14
C GLN A 214 0.29 12.12 -25.89
N ARG A 215 -1.02 11.96 -25.66
CA ARG A 215 -1.60 11.26 -24.49
C ARG A 215 -1.87 9.78 -24.77
N ALA A 216 -1.72 9.33 -26.02
CA ALA A 216 -2.04 7.99 -26.47
C ALA A 216 -1.03 6.93 -25.97
N CYS A 217 -1.07 6.63 -24.68
CA CYS A 217 -0.17 5.68 -24.03
C CYS A 217 -0.91 4.79 -23.05
N ASP A 218 -0.58 3.51 -23.05
CA ASP A 218 -0.77 2.60 -21.92
C ASP A 218 0.46 2.70 -21.02
N THR A 219 0.28 2.74 -19.72
CA THR A 219 1.34 3.04 -18.73
C THR A 219 1.20 2.14 -17.52
N VAL A 220 2.29 2.03 -16.75
CA VAL A 220 2.32 1.26 -15.50
C VAL A 220 1.36 1.77 -14.41
N TYR A 221 0.70 2.92 -14.60
CA TYR A 221 -0.38 3.43 -13.75
C TYR A 221 -1.77 2.89 -14.10
N HIS A 222 -1.98 2.34 -15.30
CA HIS A 222 -3.31 1.84 -15.69
C HIS A 222 -3.88 0.73 -14.80
N PRO A 223 -3.09 -0.11 -14.09
CA PRO A 223 -3.66 -0.99 -13.07
C PRO A 223 -4.49 -0.25 -12.02
N ARG A 224 -4.21 1.03 -11.75
CA ARG A 224 -4.96 1.86 -10.80
C ARG A 224 -6.41 2.08 -11.23
N ALA A 225 -6.66 2.32 -12.51
CA ALA A 225 -8.02 2.50 -13.05
C ALA A 225 -8.91 1.25 -12.93
N VAL A 226 -8.29 0.08 -12.79
CA VAL A 226 -8.97 -1.21 -12.66
C VAL A 226 -8.65 -1.91 -11.34
N GLN A 227 -8.06 -1.21 -10.36
CA GLN A 227 -7.61 -1.79 -9.10
C GLN A 227 -8.72 -2.57 -8.37
N PRO A 228 -9.96 -2.05 -8.22
CA PRO A 228 -11.05 -2.82 -7.63
C PRO A 228 -11.42 -4.07 -8.45
N ALA A 229 -11.35 -3.99 -9.78
CA ALA A 229 -11.63 -5.13 -10.66
C ALA A 229 -10.57 -6.23 -10.55
N LEU A 230 -9.29 -5.86 -10.35
CA LEU A 230 -8.22 -6.81 -10.05
C LEU A 230 -8.46 -7.54 -8.73
N LEU A 231 -8.89 -6.82 -7.68
CA LEU A 231 -9.25 -7.43 -6.40
C LEU A 231 -10.47 -8.35 -6.52
N TYR A 232 -11.48 -7.95 -7.31
CA TYR A 232 -12.64 -8.79 -7.61
C TYR A 232 -12.21 -10.08 -8.33
N TRP A 233 -11.36 -9.96 -9.35
CA TRP A 233 -10.84 -11.09 -10.11
C TRP A 233 -10.08 -12.06 -9.21
N GLN A 234 -9.16 -11.56 -8.38
CA GLN A 234 -8.40 -12.38 -7.44
C GLN A 234 -9.30 -13.25 -6.54
N ARG A 235 -10.44 -12.70 -6.08
CA ARG A 235 -11.33 -13.38 -5.14
C ARG A 235 -12.31 -14.33 -5.79
N THR A 236 -12.67 -14.09 -7.05
CA THR A 236 -13.76 -14.81 -7.73
C THR A 236 -13.26 -15.80 -8.79
N GLY A 237 -12.07 -15.58 -9.35
CA GLY A 237 -11.62 -16.36 -10.50
C GLY A 237 -12.46 -16.16 -11.75
N ASP A 238 -13.14 -15.00 -11.90
CA ASP A 238 -14.04 -14.73 -13.02
C ASP A 238 -13.33 -15.03 -14.37
N PRO A 239 -13.86 -16.00 -15.17
CA PRO A 239 -13.25 -16.39 -16.44
C PRO A 239 -13.15 -15.25 -17.45
N LYS A 240 -14.10 -14.31 -17.45
CA LYS A 240 -14.08 -13.16 -18.38
C LYS A 240 -12.96 -12.19 -18.02
N LEU A 241 -12.70 -12.00 -16.73
CA LEU A 241 -11.59 -11.18 -16.26
C LEU A 241 -10.25 -11.88 -16.48
N THR A 242 -10.23 -13.21 -16.38
CA THR A 242 -9.05 -14.03 -16.73
C THR A 242 -8.64 -13.82 -18.19
N GLU A 243 -9.60 -13.81 -19.11
CA GLU A 243 -9.36 -13.50 -20.52
C GLU A 243 -8.91 -12.03 -20.71
N LEU A 244 -9.68 -11.08 -20.18
CA LEU A 244 -9.41 -9.64 -20.37
C LEU A 244 -8.03 -9.22 -19.84
N PHE A 245 -7.72 -9.56 -18.59
CA PHE A 245 -6.46 -9.18 -17.96
C PHE A 245 -5.28 -10.01 -18.48
N GLY A 246 -5.49 -11.30 -18.78
CA GLY A 246 -4.46 -12.14 -19.39
C GLY A 246 -4.03 -11.62 -20.78
N ASP A 247 -4.98 -11.17 -21.58
CA ASP A 247 -4.73 -10.60 -22.90
C ASP A 247 -4.03 -9.23 -22.80
N TRP A 248 -4.50 -8.34 -21.92
CA TRP A 248 -3.83 -7.07 -21.66
C TRP A 248 -2.40 -7.24 -21.14
N MET A 249 -2.17 -8.14 -20.17
CA MET A 249 -0.83 -8.40 -19.64
C MET A 249 0.09 -9.06 -20.66
N SER A 250 -0.44 -9.78 -21.66
CA SER A 250 0.38 -10.33 -22.75
C SER A 250 1.05 -9.22 -23.57
N THR A 251 0.39 -8.06 -23.72
CA THR A 251 0.98 -6.85 -24.32
C THR A 251 2.19 -6.36 -23.55
N TRP A 252 2.10 -6.33 -22.21
CA TRP A 252 3.19 -5.91 -21.33
C TRP A 252 4.35 -6.91 -21.30
N VAL A 253 4.06 -8.22 -21.34
CA VAL A 253 5.08 -9.28 -21.47
C VAL A 253 5.86 -9.12 -22.78
N ASP A 254 5.18 -8.93 -23.91
CA ASP A 254 5.83 -8.69 -25.21
C ASP A 254 6.67 -7.41 -25.20
N ALA A 255 6.12 -6.30 -24.70
CA ALA A 255 6.84 -5.04 -24.62
C ALA A 255 8.08 -5.13 -23.71
N ALA A 256 7.99 -5.87 -22.60
CA ALA A 256 9.13 -6.13 -21.73
C ALA A 256 10.22 -6.93 -22.45
N ALA A 257 9.85 -8.00 -23.16
CA ALA A 257 10.79 -8.89 -23.85
C ALA A 257 11.55 -8.20 -25.00
N ARG A 258 10.93 -7.26 -25.72
CA ARG A 258 11.56 -6.59 -26.86
C ARG A 258 12.65 -5.59 -26.42
N ALA A 259 13.77 -5.60 -27.14
CA ALA A 259 14.68 -4.45 -27.19
C ALA A 259 14.18 -3.48 -28.27
N GLU A 260 13.69 -2.32 -27.87
CA GLU A 260 13.05 -1.36 -28.76
C GLU A 260 13.28 0.07 -28.25
N ARG A 261 13.56 1.01 -29.16
CA ARG A 261 13.79 2.44 -28.84
C ARG A 261 14.80 2.68 -27.71
N GLY A 262 15.83 1.84 -27.63
CA GLY A 262 16.88 1.92 -26.62
C GLY A 262 16.52 1.32 -25.26
N LYS A 263 15.32 0.77 -25.09
CA LYS A 263 14.96 -0.03 -23.92
C LYS A 263 15.69 -1.38 -23.98
N PRO A 264 16.33 -1.82 -22.90
CA PRO A 264 16.87 -3.18 -22.82
C PRO A 264 15.75 -4.24 -22.90
N ALA A 265 16.05 -5.37 -23.52
CA ALA A 265 15.19 -6.55 -23.44
C ALA A 265 15.06 -7.00 -21.98
N GLY A 266 13.87 -7.45 -21.59
CA GLY A 266 13.59 -7.94 -20.25
C GLY A 266 13.33 -6.86 -19.19
N ILE A 267 13.25 -5.59 -19.57
CA ILE A 267 12.85 -4.49 -18.68
C ILE A 267 11.44 -4.02 -19.07
N ILE A 268 10.54 -3.91 -18.08
CA ILE A 268 9.20 -3.34 -18.28
C ILE A 268 9.34 -1.84 -18.63
N PRO A 269 8.76 -1.37 -19.76
CA PRO A 269 8.80 0.05 -20.13
C PRO A 269 7.95 0.92 -19.20
N SER A 270 8.11 2.25 -19.23
CA SER A 270 7.18 3.15 -18.54
C SER A 270 5.82 3.24 -19.24
N ALA A 271 5.83 3.09 -20.57
CA ALA A 271 4.64 3.19 -21.41
C ALA A 271 4.72 2.34 -22.68
N ILE A 272 3.58 2.11 -23.32
CA ILE A 272 3.41 1.56 -24.66
C ILE A 272 2.50 2.55 -25.42
N HIS A 273 2.97 3.03 -26.57
CA HIS A 273 2.27 4.00 -27.39
C HIS A 273 1.12 3.36 -28.17
N TRP A 274 0.02 4.11 -28.35
CA TRP A 274 -1.15 3.70 -29.09
C TRP A 274 -1.30 4.53 -30.38
N PRO A 275 -1.69 3.95 -31.54
CA PRO A 275 -2.05 2.55 -31.73
C PRO A 275 -0.90 1.64 -32.17
N ASP A 276 0.32 2.15 -32.37
CA ASP A 276 1.41 1.36 -32.97
C ASP A 276 1.98 0.24 -32.08
N GLY A 277 1.75 0.28 -30.77
CA GLY A 277 2.27 -0.69 -29.80
C GLY A 277 3.78 -0.60 -29.56
N GLN A 278 4.40 0.54 -29.90
CA GLN A 278 5.82 0.79 -29.63
C GLN A 278 6.06 1.13 -28.16
N VAL A 279 7.20 0.71 -27.63
CA VAL A 279 7.69 1.07 -26.30
C VAL A 279 7.85 2.60 -26.17
N GLY A 280 7.43 3.16 -25.03
CA GLY A 280 7.52 4.59 -24.72
C GLY A 280 6.29 5.39 -25.17
N GLY A 281 6.45 6.71 -25.30
CA GLY A 281 5.47 7.62 -25.89
C GLY A 281 6.08 8.38 -27.09
N LEU A 282 5.61 9.59 -27.37
CA LEU A 282 6.21 10.42 -28.43
C LEU A 282 7.57 11.05 -28.05
N GLY A 283 7.96 10.97 -26.76
CA GLY A 283 9.28 11.39 -26.29
C GLY A 283 10.44 10.63 -26.94
N LYS A 284 11.63 11.24 -27.00
CA LYS A 284 12.81 10.61 -27.62
C LYS A 284 13.24 9.35 -26.87
N ASP A 285 13.15 9.37 -25.55
CA ASP A 285 13.68 8.32 -24.68
C ASP A 285 12.54 7.44 -24.17
N TRP A 286 12.72 6.11 -24.22
CA TRP A 286 11.67 5.14 -23.84
C TRP A 286 11.19 5.28 -22.39
N PHE A 287 12.05 5.81 -21.52
CA PHE A 287 11.78 6.00 -20.09
C PHE A 287 11.04 7.31 -19.78
N ASP A 288 10.89 8.21 -20.75
CA ASP A 288 10.16 9.48 -20.66
C ASP A 288 9.11 9.56 -21.78
N PRO A 289 7.86 9.13 -21.53
CA PRO A 289 6.83 9.11 -22.57
C PRO A 289 6.36 10.51 -22.99
N ARG A 290 6.58 11.55 -22.17
CA ARG A 290 6.09 12.93 -22.38
C ARG A 290 4.59 13.05 -22.68
N ASN A 291 3.81 12.19 -22.05
CA ASN A 291 2.36 12.07 -22.20
C ASN A 291 1.55 12.84 -21.14
N HIS A 292 2.23 13.67 -20.34
CA HIS A 292 1.62 14.47 -19.29
C HIS A 292 2.39 15.79 -19.06
N GLY A 293 1.71 16.78 -18.49
CA GLY A 293 2.28 18.09 -18.17
C GLY A 293 3.17 18.08 -16.92
N GLU A 294 2.90 17.20 -15.95
CA GLU A 294 3.83 17.01 -14.82
C GLU A 294 5.01 16.14 -15.25
N TYR A 295 6.22 16.68 -15.10
CA TYR A 295 7.45 16.10 -15.63
C TYR A 295 7.76 14.70 -15.09
N THR A 296 7.41 14.38 -13.85
CA THR A 296 7.90 13.16 -13.18
C THR A 296 6.90 12.01 -13.09
N LEU A 297 5.60 12.25 -13.34
CA LEU A 297 4.56 11.29 -13.00
C LEU A 297 4.72 9.94 -13.71
N TYR A 298 4.92 9.97 -15.04
CA TYR A 298 5.07 8.78 -15.88
C TYR A 298 6.52 8.48 -16.27
N LEU A 299 7.49 9.12 -15.61
CA LEU A 299 8.91 8.84 -15.80
C LEU A 299 9.25 7.48 -15.20
N TRP A 300 10.00 6.64 -15.92
CA TRP A 300 10.43 5.34 -15.38
C TRP A 300 11.33 5.52 -14.14
N PRO A 301 11.17 4.72 -13.06
CA PRO A 301 10.30 3.56 -12.88
C PRO A 301 9.03 3.85 -12.05
N SER A 302 8.40 5.01 -12.21
CA SER A 302 7.23 5.40 -11.41
C SER A 302 6.14 4.32 -11.39
N ALA A 303 5.51 4.08 -10.23
CA ALA A 303 4.44 3.09 -9.98
C ALA A 303 4.69 1.63 -10.47
N MET A 304 5.94 1.21 -10.66
CA MET A 304 6.26 -0.11 -11.22
C MET A 304 5.71 -1.29 -10.39
N SER A 305 5.50 -1.11 -9.08
CA SER A 305 4.90 -2.13 -8.21
C SER A 305 3.48 -2.50 -8.65
N MET A 306 2.68 -1.54 -9.13
CA MET A 306 1.31 -1.80 -9.60
C MET A 306 1.31 -2.77 -10.78
N MET A 307 2.20 -2.56 -11.74
CA MET A 307 2.34 -3.42 -12.92
C MET A 307 2.92 -4.79 -12.56
N THR A 308 3.98 -4.83 -11.74
CA THR A 308 4.62 -6.10 -11.35
C THR A 308 3.71 -6.97 -10.47
N ASP A 309 2.93 -6.39 -9.57
CA ASP A 309 1.91 -7.12 -8.81
C ASP A 309 0.74 -7.60 -9.70
N THR A 310 0.37 -6.82 -10.73
CA THR A 310 -0.67 -7.23 -11.69
C THR A 310 -0.20 -8.40 -12.58
N LEU A 311 1.07 -8.40 -13.00
CA LEU A 311 1.69 -9.53 -13.70
C LEU A 311 1.73 -10.78 -12.80
N LEU A 312 2.12 -10.63 -11.54
CA LEU A 312 2.15 -11.73 -10.58
C LEU A 312 0.75 -12.30 -10.30
N LEU A 313 -0.26 -11.43 -10.13
CA LEU A 313 -1.66 -11.84 -10.04
C LEU A 313 -2.07 -12.62 -11.29
N THR A 314 -1.73 -12.12 -12.48
CA THR A 314 -2.09 -12.78 -13.74
C THR A 314 -1.47 -14.16 -13.88
N TRP A 315 -0.19 -14.31 -13.52
CA TRP A 315 0.42 -15.64 -13.40
C TRP A 315 -0.34 -16.52 -12.41
N ARG A 316 -0.69 -16.02 -11.22
CA ARG A 316 -1.41 -16.80 -10.21
C ARG A 316 -2.77 -17.28 -10.70
N MET A 317 -3.49 -16.45 -11.45
CA MET A 317 -4.84 -16.75 -11.93
C MET A 317 -4.85 -17.66 -13.16
N THR A 318 -3.82 -17.59 -14.01
CA THR A 318 -3.76 -18.33 -15.28
C THR A 318 -2.88 -19.59 -15.22
N GLY A 319 -1.88 -19.60 -14.34
CA GLY A 319 -0.83 -20.61 -14.32
C GLY A 319 0.19 -20.51 -15.46
N ASP A 320 0.11 -19.48 -16.32
CA ASP A 320 1.01 -19.31 -17.47
C ASP A 320 2.30 -18.60 -17.06
N GLU A 321 3.42 -19.33 -17.12
CA GLU A 321 4.74 -18.86 -16.71
C GLU A 321 5.22 -17.60 -17.45
N LYS A 322 4.70 -17.31 -18.65
CA LYS A 322 5.13 -16.11 -19.41
C LYS A 322 4.92 -14.81 -18.63
N TYR A 323 3.92 -14.76 -17.74
CA TYR A 323 3.64 -13.57 -16.94
C TYR A 323 4.66 -13.34 -15.82
N LEU A 324 5.45 -14.35 -15.43
CA LEU A 324 6.59 -14.18 -14.52
C LEU A 324 7.86 -13.71 -15.21
N GLU A 325 8.01 -13.91 -16.51
CA GLU A 325 9.25 -13.63 -17.24
C GLU A 325 9.74 -12.17 -17.09
N PRO A 326 8.87 -11.12 -17.16
CA PRO A 326 9.32 -9.76 -16.88
C PRO A 326 9.86 -9.57 -15.46
N ILE A 327 9.21 -10.20 -14.47
CA ILE A 327 9.61 -10.13 -13.05
C ILE A 327 10.95 -10.83 -12.85
N ARG A 328 11.11 -12.04 -13.39
CA ARG A 328 12.36 -12.83 -13.34
C ARG A 328 13.52 -12.07 -13.97
N SER A 329 13.29 -11.51 -15.15
CA SER A 329 14.30 -10.75 -15.88
C SER A 329 14.76 -9.52 -15.09
N MET A 330 13.82 -8.72 -14.57
CA MET A 330 14.15 -7.55 -13.74
C MET A 330 14.85 -7.94 -12.44
N ALA A 331 14.46 -9.06 -11.81
CA ALA A 331 15.10 -9.59 -10.61
C ALA A 331 16.55 -10.04 -10.90
N ALA A 332 16.79 -10.73 -12.02
CA ALA A 332 18.12 -11.14 -12.44
C ALA A 332 19.03 -9.93 -12.68
N VAL A 333 18.54 -8.92 -13.40
CA VAL A 333 19.28 -7.66 -13.65
C VAL A 333 19.62 -6.92 -12.35
N LEU A 334 18.68 -6.86 -11.42
CA LEU A 334 18.90 -6.23 -10.11
C LEU A 334 19.94 -7.01 -9.29
N LEU A 335 19.83 -8.34 -9.23
CA LEU A 335 20.78 -9.19 -8.51
C LEU A 335 22.19 -9.06 -9.08
N GLU A 336 22.34 -9.16 -10.40
CA GLU A 336 23.65 -9.00 -11.07
C GLU A 336 24.30 -7.67 -10.73
N THR A 337 23.51 -6.58 -10.71
CA THR A 337 24.01 -5.24 -10.38
C THR A 337 24.36 -5.08 -8.91
N LEU A 338 23.62 -5.72 -7.99
CA LEU A 338 23.96 -5.73 -6.56
C LEU A 338 25.22 -6.55 -6.27
N GLU A 339 25.52 -7.56 -7.09
CA GLU A 339 26.75 -8.36 -7.01
C GLU A 339 27.92 -7.67 -7.69
N ASN A 340 27.66 -6.92 -8.76
CA ASN A 340 28.65 -6.21 -9.57
C ASN A 340 28.25 -4.75 -9.75
N PRO A 341 28.36 -3.91 -8.70
CA PRO A 341 27.93 -2.52 -8.76
C PRO A 341 28.75 -1.74 -9.81
N PRO A 342 28.11 -0.89 -10.62
CA PRO A 342 28.79 -0.12 -11.65
C PRO A 342 29.78 0.87 -11.02
N LYS A 343 30.97 0.98 -11.62
CA LYS A 343 32.05 1.87 -11.14
C LYS A 343 31.80 3.35 -11.41
N THR A 344 30.93 3.65 -12.37
CA THR A 344 30.58 5.01 -12.80
C THR A 344 29.08 5.15 -12.85
N GLU A 345 28.58 6.39 -12.86
CA GLU A 345 27.16 6.65 -13.00
C GLU A 345 26.62 6.05 -14.32
N PRO A 346 25.64 5.13 -14.27
CA PRO A 346 25.10 4.51 -15.47
C PRO A 346 24.34 5.49 -16.36
N LYS A 347 24.49 5.34 -17.67
CA LYS A 347 23.75 6.13 -18.66
C LYS A 347 22.23 5.90 -18.50
N PRO A 348 21.40 6.96 -18.49
CA PRO A 348 19.94 6.83 -18.50
C PRO A 348 19.41 5.86 -19.55
N GLY A 349 18.47 5.01 -19.14
CA GLY A 349 17.87 3.97 -19.98
C GLY A 349 18.71 2.71 -20.18
N SER A 350 19.94 2.63 -19.65
CA SER A 350 20.76 1.39 -19.69
C SER A 350 20.30 0.36 -18.65
N VAL A 351 20.72 -0.90 -18.79
CA VAL A 351 20.44 -1.99 -17.83
C VAL A 351 20.90 -1.62 -16.41
N ALA A 352 22.14 -1.15 -16.26
CA ALA A 352 22.68 -0.76 -14.96
C ALA A 352 21.95 0.45 -14.35
N TRP A 353 21.50 1.39 -15.19
CA TRP A 353 20.68 2.52 -14.75
C TRP A 353 19.31 2.08 -14.24
N CYS A 354 18.72 1.08 -14.91
CA CYS A 354 17.47 0.47 -14.50
C CYS A 354 17.64 -0.22 -13.14
N ALA A 355 18.62 -1.12 -13.02
CA ALA A 355 18.89 -1.87 -11.80
C ALA A 355 18.99 -0.99 -10.55
N GLN A 356 19.69 0.15 -10.63
CA GLN A 356 19.83 1.07 -9.50
C GLN A 356 18.50 1.68 -9.01
N ARG A 357 17.40 1.54 -9.75
CA ARG A 357 16.10 2.15 -9.45
C ARG A 357 14.97 1.12 -9.28
N MET A 358 15.25 -0.19 -9.37
CA MET A 358 14.26 -1.27 -9.23
C MET A 358 14.01 -1.71 -7.79
N GLY A 359 14.30 -0.86 -6.78
CA GLY A 359 14.15 -1.23 -5.37
C GLY A 359 12.73 -1.67 -4.97
N GLY A 360 11.70 -1.18 -5.67
CA GLY A 360 10.29 -1.55 -5.43
C GLY A 360 9.92 -2.99 -5.78
N LEU A 361 10.78 -3.74 -6.48
CA LEU A 361 10.50 -5.12 -6.90
C LEU A 361 10.42 -6.10 -5.72
N ALA A 362 11.07 -5.78 -4.60
CA ALA A 362 11.18 -6.66 -3.44
C ALA A 362 9.82 -7.14 -2.90
N ASN A 363 8.80 -6.27 -2.90
CA ASN A 363 7.47 -6.61 -2.40
C ASN A 363 6.77 -7.67 -3.29
N THR A 364 6.86 -7.53 -4.62
CA THR A 364 6.31 -8.52 -5.56
C THR A 364 7.03 -9.87 -5.41
N LEU A 365 8.36 -9.87 -5.28
CA LEU A 365 9.13 -11.10 -5.06
C LEU A 365 8.78 -11.75 -3.71
N ALA A 366 8.48 -10.95 -2.68
CA ALA A 366 7.99 -11.42 -1.40
C ALA A 366 6.67 -12.18 -1.53
N LYS A 367 5.72 -11.59 -2.26
CA LYS A 367 4.42 -12.21 -2.55
C LYS A 367 4.62 -13.56 -3.25
N TYR A 368 5.47 -13.62 -4.28
CA TYR A 368 5.80 -14.88 -4.95
C TYR A 368 6.38 -15.92 -3.97
N ARG A 369 7.36 -15.53 -3.14
CA ARG A 369 8.00 -16.42 -2.17
C ARG A 369 7.00 -17.01 -1.17
N PHE A 370 6.04 -16.21 -0.71
CA PHE A 370 5.03 -16.62 0.27
C PHE A 370 3.93 -17.48 -0.36
N LEU A 371 3.55 -17.19 -1.60
CA LEU A 371 2.56 -17.99 -2.34
C LEU A 371 3.05 -19.38 -2.72
N THR A 372 4.32 -19.49 -3.08
CA THR A 372 4.86 -20.71 -3.71
C THR A 372 5.72 -21.54 -2.78
N GLY A 373 6.29 -20.95 -1.74
CA GLY A 373 7.33 -21.58 -0.95
C GLY A 373 8.68 -21.72 -1.67
N ARG A 374 8.80 -21.29 -2.94
CA ARG A 374 10.01 -21.44 -3.76
C ARG A 374 11.03 -20.36 -3.44
N ASP A 375 12.29 -20.74 -3.35
CA ASP A 375 13.44 -19.91 -2.97
C ASP A 375 14.12 -19.20 -4.14
N GLU A 376 13.50 -19.20 -5.32
CA GLU A 376 14.05 -18.68 -6.58
C GLU A 376 14.65 -17.26 -6.46
N PHE A 377 14.04 -16.41 -5.63
CA PHE A 377 14.46 -15.03 -5.42
C PHE A 377 15.14 -14.77 -4.07
N ASP A 378 15.40 -15.81 -3.26
CA ASP A 378 15.90 -15.66 -1.89
C ASP A 378 17.24 -14.90 -1.87
N ARG A 379 18.17 -15.19 -2.80
CA ARG A 379 19.45 -14.46 -2.92
C ARG A 379 19.28 -12.94 -3.10
N LEU A 380 18.24 -12.52 -3.81
CA LEU A 380 17.94 -11.10 -4.00
C LEU A 380 17.20 -10.53 -2.78
N LEU A 381 16.20 -11.25 -2.28
CA LEU A 381 15.45 -10.86 -1.09
C LEU A 381 16.36 -10.68 0.12
N GLU A 382 17.40 -11.50 0.29
CA GLU A 382 18.42 -11.33 1.32
C GLU A 382 19.03 -9.93 1.41
N ARG A 383 19.05 -9.20 0.28
CA ARG A 383 19.63 -7.86 0.18
C ARG A 383 18.57 -6.75 0.27
N THR A 384 17.30 -7.06 -0.01
CA THR A 384 16.23 -6.06 -0.22
C THR A 384 15.01 -6.26 0.69
N MET A 385 15.00 -7.31 1.53
CA MET A 385 13.91 -7.65 2.43
C MET A 385 13.50 -6.49 3.33
N SER A 386 12.19 -6.26 3.40
CA SER A 386 11.57 -5.41 4.43
C SER A 386 11.78 -6.01 5.83
N PRO A 387 11.69 -5.20 6.91
CA PRO A 387 11.85 -5.70 8.28
C PRO A 387 10.92 -6.88 8.62
N TYR A 388 9.67 -6.86 8.15
CA TYR A 388 8.72 -7.96 8.35
C TYR A 388 9.13 -9.23 7.61
N MET A 389 9.64 -9.10 6.38
CA MET A 389 10.11 -10.27 5.62
C MET A 389 11.35 -10.91 6.26
N ARG A 390 12.30 -10.11 6.76
CA ARG A 390 13.47 -10.63 7.49
C ARG A 390 13.02 -11.45 8.70
N TYR A 391 12.01 -10.97 9.40
CA TYR A 391 11.39 -11.72 10.48
C TYR A 391 10.74 -13.03 9.98
N ARG A 392 9.87 -12.97 8.98
CA ARG A 392 9.15 -14.15 8.46
C ARG A 392 10.07 -15.22 7.86
N MET A 393 11.16 -14.83 7.21
CA MET A 393 12.08 -15.76 6.54
C MET A 393 13.21 -16.26 7.44
N ARG A 394 13.67 -15.46 8.42
CA ARG A 394 14.87 -15.77 9.22
C ARG A 394 14.63 -15.78 10.74
N GLY A 395 13.44 -15.41 11.19
CA GLY A 395 13.16 -15.21 12.62
C GLY A 395 13.84 -13.96 13.20
N ASP A 396 14.45 -13.10 12.38
CA ASP A 396 15.16 -11.90 12.84
C ASP A 396 14.17 -10.81 13.26
N ARG A 397 13.92 -10.73 14.57
CA ARG A 397 13.02 -9.74 15.17
C ARG A 397 13.65 -8.35 15.33
N GLY A 398 14.97 -8.21 15.22
CA GLY A 398 15.69 -6.97 15.53
C GLY A 398 15.25 -5.80 14.65
N PRO A 399 15.43 -5.86 13.31
CA PRO A 399 15.04 -4.80 12.39
C PRO A 399 13.55 -4.44 12.48
N MET A 400 12.69 -5.45 12.69
CA MET A 400 11.25 -5.26 12.85
C MET A 400 10.93 -4.47 14.12
N THR A 401 11.50 -4.88 15.26
CA THR A 401 11.29 -4.22 16.56
C THR A 401 11.83 -2.79 16.56
N GLU A 402 12.98 -2.57 15.94
CA GLU A 402 13.56 -1.23 15.79
C GLU A 402 12.68 -0.33 14.92
N THR A 403 12.14 -0.84 13.80
CA THR A 403 11.22 -0.07 12.95
C THR A 403 9.91 0.26 13.67
N LEU A 404 9.41 -0.64 14.53
CA LEU A 404 8.25 -0.37 15.39
C LEU A 404 8.55 0.72 16.42
N ARG A 405 9.73 0.68 17.06
CA ARG A 405 10.17 1.72 17.99
C ARG A 405 10.18 3.08 17.31
N GLN A 406 10.80 3.18 16.14
CA GLN A 406 10.83 4.41 15.33
C GLN A 406 9.43 4.87 14.91
N THR A 407 8.53 3.94 14.58
CA THR A 407 7.13 4.26 14.26
C THR A 407 6.38 4.82 15.47
N ALA A 408 6.52 4.21 16.64
CA ALA A 408 5.93 4.68 17.88
C ALA A 408 6.46 6.08 18.26
N GLU A 409 7.77 6.31 18.12
CA GLU A 409 8.40 7.61 18.36
C GLU A 409 7.95 8.69 17.38
N ALA A 410 7.85 8.37 16.09
CA ALA A 410 7.32 9.28 15.06
C ALA A 410 5.90 9.76 15.38
N LEU A 411 5.05 8.86 15.87
CA LEU A 411 3.65 9.15 16.22
C LEU A 411 3.50 9.76 17.62
N ARG A 412 4.53 9.69 18.46
CA ARG A 412 4.52 10.22 19.84
C ARG A 412 4.61 11.73 19.91
N VAL A 413 5.14 12.35 18.87
CA VAL A 413 5.35 13.79 18.78
C VAL A 413 4.55 14.40 17.64
N ASN A 414 4.35 15.72 17.70
CA ASN A 414 3.81 16.54 16.62
C ASN A 414 2.44 16.04 16.12
N PHE A 415 1.56 15.66 17.04
CA PHE A 415 0.18 15.24 16.73
C PHE A 415 -0.52 16.27 15.83
N GLU A 416 -0.30 17.56 16.09
CA GLU A 416 -0.80 18.68 15.28
C GLU A 416 -0.32 18.63 13.82
N GLY A 417 0.91 18.17 13.58
CA GLY A 417 1.48 17.98 12.24
C GLY A 417 0.79 16.89 11.41
N TYR A 418 0.13 15.93 12.06
CA TYR A 418 -0.70 14.90 11.44
C TYR A 418 -2.20 15.25 11.41
N THR A 419 -2.58 16.38 12.03
CA THR A 419 -3.99 16.74 12.26
C THR A 419 -4.27 18.19 11.90
N SER A 420 -4.34 19.09 12.87
CA SER A 420 -4.79 20.48 12.71
C SER A 420 -3.98 21.32 11.72
N GLU A 421 -2.71 20.97 11.54
CA GLU A 421 -1.82 21.69 10.63
C GLU A 421 -1.93 21.24 9.17
N VAL A 422 -2.44 20.03 8.92
CA VAL A 422 -2.52 19.47 7.56
C VAL A 422 -3.41 20.32 6.67
N ARG A 423 -2.99 20.49 5.41
CA ARG A 423 -3.75 21.21 4.37
C ARG A 423 -4.11 20.35 3.16
N TYR A 424 -3.35 19.29 2.91
CA TYR A 424 -3.57 18.33 1.83
C TYR A 424 -3.66 16.93 2.45
N THR A 425 -4.83 16.29 2.35
CA THR A 425 -5.19 15.10 3.12
C THR A 425 -4.54 13.81 2.62
N ASP A 426 -4.04 13.83 1.39
CA ASP A 426 -3.13 12.86 0.78
C ASP A 426 -1.68 12.96 1.30
N ARG A 427 -1.39 13.92 2.20
CA ARG A 427 -0.05 14.17 2.77
C ARG A 427 0.00 14.09 4.29
N VAL A 428 -1.03 13.54 4.95
CA VAL A 428 -1.17 13.52 6.44
C VAL A 428 0.10 13.04 7.14
N LEU A 429 0.68 11.92 6.73
CA LEU A 429 1.86 11.34 7.40
C LEU A 429 3.21 11.89 6.91
N ARG A 430 3.23 12.93 6.06
CA ARG A 430 4.47 13.49 5.51
C ARG A 430 5.14 14.55 6.36
N PHE A 431 4.48 15.03 7.41
CA PHE A 431 5.02 16.09 8.26
C PHE A 431 6.47 15.85 8.74
N PRO A 432 6.88 14.64 9.18
CA PRO A 432 8.25 14.37 9.61
C PRO A 432 9.31 14.59 8.53
N THR A 433 8.93 14.53 7.25
CA THR A 433 9.87 14.74 6.12
C THR A 433 10.38 16.18 6.05
N LEU A 434 9.80 17.11 6.82
CA LEU A 434 10.28 18.49 6.96
C LEU A 434 11.58 18.61 7.77
N PHE A 435 11.98 17.56 8.49
CA PHE A 435 13.09 17.63 9.43
C PHE A 435 14.34 16.88 8.95
N GLY A 436 15.50 17.51 9.13
CA GLY A 436 16.82 16.95 8.83
C GLY A 436 17.67 17.86 7.95
N LYS A 437 18.84 17.36 7.56
CA LYS A 437 19.84 18.14 6.85
C LYS A 437 19.35 18.66 5.50
N GLY A 438 19.36 19.98 5.36
CA GLY A 438 18.88 20.68 4.16
C GLY A 438 17.36 20.72 4.01
N MET A 439 16.62 20.41 5.08
CA MET A 439 15.16 20.49 5.13
C MET A 439 14.71 21.76 5.90
N LEU A 440 13.43 21.83 6.31
CA LEU A 440 12.85 23.02 6.93
C LEU A 440 13.60 23.39 8.21
N ALA A 441 13.90 22.40 9.05
CA ALA A 441 14.65 22.56 10.28
C ALA A 441 15.44 21.29 10.62
N GLU A 442 16.55 21.46 11.33
CA GLU A 442 17.18 20.35 12.05
C GLU A 442 16.35 20.08 13.31
N PRO A 443 15.91 18.84 13.55
CA PRO A 443 15.10 18.55 14.71
C PRO A 443 15.97 18.50 15.97
N ALA A 444 15.43 18.97 17.10
CA ALA A 444 16.11 18.94 18.40
C ALA A 444 16.31 17.50 18.92
N GLU A 445 15.50 16.56 18.43
CA GLU A 445 15.55 15.13 18.72
C GLU A 445 15.47 14.34 17.40
N PRO A 446 15.87 13.06 17.34
CA PRO A 446 15.72 12.25 16.13
C PRO A 446 14.28 12.25 15.61
N SER A 447 14.10 12.55 14.32
CA SER A 447 12.79 12.53 13.66
C SER A 447 12.67 11.30 12.76
N TYR A 448 11.55 10.60 12.87
CA TYR A 448 11.25 9.39 12.12
C TYR A 448 9.94 9.54 11.34
N THR A 449 9.77 8.76 10.26
CA THR A 449 8.49 8.67 9.53
C THR A 449 7.75 7.40 9.96
N PRO A 450 6.45 7.47 10.31
CA PRO A 450 5.69 6.28 10.68
C PRO A 450 5.65 5.24 9.56
N ASN A 451 5.88 3.96 9.88
CA ASN A 451 5.77 2.87 8.93
C ASN A 451 4.44 2.12 9.12
N THR A 452 3.37 2.62 8.50
CA THR A 452 2.05 1.99 8.55
C THR A 452 2.02 0.65 7.81
N LEU A 453 2.81 0.49 6.75
CA LEU A 453 2.93 -0.77 6.02
C LEU A 453 3.39 -1.91 6.95
N LEU A 454 4.39 -1.67 7.80
CA LEU A 454 4.84 -2.66 8.78
C LEU A 454 3.72 -3.09 9.73
N LEU A 455 2.94 -2.13 10.25
CA LEU A 455 1.81 -2.43 11.13
C LEU A 455 0.75 -3.30 10.42
N TYR A 456 0.47 -2.99 9.15
CA TYR A 456 -0.43 -3.79 8.32
C TYR A 456 0.12 -5.21 8.11
N CYS A 457 1.36 -5.35 7.63
CA CYS A 457 1.97 -6.65 7.37
C CYS A 457 1.99 -7.55 8.62
N MET A 458 2.34 -6.98 9.78
CA MET A 458 2.33 -7.70 11.05
C MET A 458 0.92 -8.16 11.44
N ALA A 459 -0.08 -7.29 11.30
CA ALA A 459 -1.46 -7.62 11.69
C ALA A 459 -2.09 -8.65 10.74
N THR A 460 -1.80 -8.60 9.44
CA THR A 460 -2.53 -9.39 8.44
C THR A 460 -1.76 -10.58 7.88
N GLY A 461 -0.44 -10.60 7.99
CA GLY A 461 0.41 -11.61 7.37
C GLY A 461 0.80 -11.32 5.92
N ASP A 462 0.32 -10.22 5.33
CA ASP A 462 0.63 -9.81 3.97
C ASP A 462 2.08 -9.30 3.87
N PRO A 463 2.93 -9.81 2.96
CA PRO A 463 4.27 -9.27 2.76
C PRO A 463 4.33 -7.96 1.97
N GLY A 464 3.20 -7.44 1.47
CA GLY A 464 3.08 -6.18 0.74
C GLY A 464 1.93 -5.31 1.27
N ASP A 465 1.27 -4.56 0.36
CA ASP A 465 0.18 -3.64 0.68
C ASP A 465 -1.21 -4.21 0.32
N ALA A 466 -2.25 -3.52 0.81
CA ALA A 466 -3.66 -3.89 0.63
C ALA A 466 -4.26 -3.53 -0.75
N GLY A 467 -3.51 -2.82 -1.60
CA GLY A 467 -4.00 -2.18 -2.81
C GLY A 467 -3.98 -3.10 -4.02
N TYR A 468 -2.85 -3.77 -4.27
CA TYR A 468 -2.62 -4.59 -5.46
C TYR A 468 -2.22 -6.00 -5.07
N PHE A 469 -2.95 -7.01 -5.55
CA PHE A 469 -2.73 -8.42 -5.20
C PHE A 469 -2.47 -8.66 -3.69
N PRO A 470 -3.38 -8.23 -2.79
CA PRO A 470 -3.20 -8.40 -1.36
C PRO A 470 -3.22 -9.87 -0.96
N LEU A 471 -2.32 -10.25 -0.06
CA LEU A 471 -2.18 -11.58 0.54
C LEU A 471 -2.44 -11.56 2.05
N ASN A 472 -3.34 -10.71 2.52
CA ASN A 472 -3.77 -10.70 3.92
C ASN A 472 -4.35 -12.08 4.31
N ALA A 473 -3.70 -12.77 5.24
CA ALA A 473 -4.09 -14.09 5.70
C ALA A 473 -5.27 -14.03 6.69
N VAL A 474 -5.33 -12.95 7.47
CA VAL A 474 -6.29 -12.79 8.57
C VAL A 474 -6.71 -11.32 8.73
N ARG A 475 -7.94 -11.12 9.17
CA ARG A 475 -8.46 -9.87 9.75
C ARG A 475 -8.96 -10.16 11.15
N TRP A 476 -8.61 -9.31 12.11
CA TRP A 476 -9.06 -9.45 13.50
C TRP A 476 -10.35 -8.65 13.70
N LEU A 477 -11.45 -9.33 14.00
CA LEU A 477 -12.74 -8.71 14.27
C LEU A 477 -12.80 -8.20 15.71
N THR A 478 -11.91 -7.25 16.01
CA THR A 478 -11.76 -6.57 17.28
C THR A 478 -11.09 -5.21 17.06
N GLY A 479 -11.27 -4.26 17.99
CA GLY A 479 -10.66 -2.94 17.86
C GLY A 479 -9.12 -2.94 17.91
N PRO A 480 -8.43 -1.93 17.35
CA PRO A 480 -6.96 -1.87 17.33
C PRO A 480 -6.33 -1.44 18.67
N ARG A 481 -7.16 -1.16 19.70
CA ARG A 481 -6.74 -0.65 21.01
C ARG A 481 -6.32 -1.78 21.95
N GLU A 482 -5.38 -1.53 22.85
CA GLU A 482 -4.90 -2.45 23.88
C GLU A 482 -4.51 -3.85 23.37
N ILE A 483 -3.97 -3.93 22.15
CA ILE A 483 -3.58 -5.18 21.52
C ILE A 483 -2.30 -5.04 20.70
N ALA A 484 -1.56 -6.13 20.60
CA ALA A 484 -0.51 -6.34 19.62
C ALA A 484 -0.72 -7.71 18.96
N VAL A 485 -0.49 -7.77 17.65
CA VAL A 485 -0.65 -8.98 16.83
C VAL A 485 0.48 -9.08 15.83
N LEU A 486 1.15 -10.22 15.81
CA LEU A 486 2.20 -10.53 14.86
C LEU A 486 1.88 -11.87 14.19
N VAL A 487 1.47 -11.85 12.93
CA VAL A 487 1.38 -13.06 12.12
C VAL A 487 2.78 -13.58 11.87
N THR A 488 3.06 -14.77 12.39
CA THR A 488 4.39 -15.41 12.40
C THR A 488 4.56 -16.41 11.27
N ASP A 489 3.46 -17.05 10.86
CA ASP A 489 3.42 -17.93 9.69
C ASP A 489 2.03 -17.87 9.03
N SER A 490 1.98 -18.06 7.72
CA SER A 490 0.74 -18.10 6.94
C SER A 490 0.95 -18.89 5.66
N GLY A 491 -0.01 -19.76 5.34
CA GLY A 491 0.00 -20.55 4.12
C GLY A 491 -1.37 -21.18 3.84
N PRO A 492 -1.49 -22.01 2.79
CA PRO A 492 -2.76 -22.62 2.40
C PRO A 492 -3.34 -23.57 3.46
N ARG A 493 -2.51 -24.07 4.38
CA ARG A 493 -2.91 -25.08 5.38
C ARG A 493 -2.59 -24.69 6.82
N THR A 494 -2.00 -23.51 7.04
CA THR A 494 -1.56 -23.05 8.35
C THR A 494 -1.73 -21.55 8.52
N LEU A 495 -1.94 -21.12 9.76
CA LEU A 495 -1.79 -19.73 10.20
C LEU A 495 -1.24 -19.75 11.62
N GLU A 496 -0.19 -18.99 11.89
CA GLU A 496 0.32 -18.77 13.22
C GLU A 496 0.39 -17.27 13.53
N ALA A 497 0.01 -16.88 14.74
CA ALA A 497 0.10 -15.51 15.21
C ALA A 497 0.44 -15.43 16.69
N ASP A 498 1.39 -14.55 17.03
CA ASP A 498 1.65 -14.12 18.40
C ASP A 498 0.69 -12.96 18.75
N LEU A 499 0.00 -13.06 19.89
CA LEU A 499 -1.05 -12.16 20.34
C LEU A 499 -0.73 -11.67 21.76
N PHE A 500 -0.90 -10.38 22.03
CA PHE A 500 -0.79 -9.82 23.38
C PHE A 500 -1.91 -8.81 23.64
N HIS A 501 -2.74 -9.05 24.66
CA HIS A 501 -3.76 -8.12 25.12
C HIS A 501 -3.28 -7.35 26.36
N PHE A 502 -3.37 -6.02 26.34
CA PHE A 502 -2.85 -5.15 27.41
C PHE A 502 -3.86 -4.80 28.50
N GLY A 503 -5.15 -5.11 28.29
CA GLY A 503 -6.23 -4.80 29.22
C GLY A 503 -6.16 -5.61 30.51
N GLN A 504 -7.14 -5.38 31.40
CA GLN A 504 -7.19 -6.00 32.74
C GLN A 504 -8.05 -7.25 32.82
N ALA A 505 -8.86 -7.51 31.80
CA ALA A 505 -9.73 -8.67 31.70
C ALA A 505 -9.40 -9.45 30.42
N PRO A 506 -9.75 -10.74 30.33
CA PRO A 506 -9.66 -11.48 29.08
C PRO A 506 -10.42 -10.78 27.96
N ARG A 507 -9.93 -10.96 26.73
CA ARG A 507 -10.50 -10.35 25.53
C ARG A 507 -11.03 -11.40 24.59
N GLU A 508 -12.31 -11.28 24.26
CA GLU A 508 -12.93 -12.01 23.16
C GLU A 508 -12.33 -11.57 21.82
N MET A 509 -11.92 -12.54 21.04
CA MET A 509 -11.31 -12.37 19.74
C MET A 509 -12.10 -13.16 18.70
N THR A 510 -12.24 -12.59 17.51
CA THR A 510 -12.66 -13.34 16.32
C THR A 510 -11.68 -13.05 15.20
N ALA A 511 -11.29 -14.09 14.47
CA ALA A 511 -10.40 -13.98 13.31
C ALA A 511 -11.17 -14.41 12.06
N GLU A 512 -11.12 -13.58 11.02
CA GLU A 512 -11.62 -13.88 9.67
C GLU A 512 -10.44 -14.30 8.78
N LEU A 513 -10.46 -15.53 8.27
CA LEU A 513 -9.34 -16.21 7.62
C LEU A 513 -9.53 -16.24 6.09
N TYR A 514 -8.53 -15.80 5.32
CA TYR A 514 -8.68 -15.61 3.86
C TYR A 514 -7.95 -16.63 2.99
N LEU A 515 -6.81 -17.16 3.44
CA LEU A 515 -5.89 -17.92 2.57
C LEU A 515 -5.91 -19.44 2.78
N LEU A 516 -6.68 -19.95 3.74
CA LEU A 516 -6.78 -21.39 3.97
C LEU A 516 -7.58 -22.05 2.84
N GLU A 517 -7.08 -23.18 2.34
CA GLU A 517 -7.79 -24.02 1.38
C GLU A 517 -9.02 -24.69 2.02
N PRO A 518 -10.02 -25.10 1.22
CA PRO A 518 -11.14 -25.86 1.74
C PRO A 518 -10.69 -27.15 2.43
N GLY A 519 -11.19 -27.40 3.65
CA GLY A 519 -10.77 -28.55 4.45
C GLY A 519 -11.15 -28.47 5.93
N ARG A 520 -10.73 -29.45 6.71
CA ARG A 520 -10.94 -29.50 8.16
C ARG A 520 -9.69 -29.02 8.90
N TYR A 521 -9.88 -28.19 9.91
CA TYR A 521 -8.81 -27.54 10.64
C TYR A 521 -9.02 -27.62 12.15
N THR A 522 -7.93 -27.51 12.89
CA THR A 522 -7.91 -27.27 14.33
C THR A 522 -7.23 -25.94 14.61
N TRP A 523 -7.69 -25.24 15.64
CA TRP A 523 -6.99 -24.10 16.20
C TRP A 523 -6.67 -24.33 17.68
N GLN A 524 -5.59 -23.71 18.15
CA GLN A 524 -5.16 -23.77 19.55
C GLN A 524 -4.59 -22.42 19.99
N ILE A 525 -4.93 -21.99 21.20
CA ILE A 525 -4.28 -20.88 21.90
C ILE A 525 -3.38 -21.43 23.00
N ARG A 526 -2.12 -20.98 23.06
CA ARG A 526 -1.13 -21.36 24.07
C ARG A 526 -0.47 -20.12 24.65
N ILE A 527 -0.15 -20.11 25.94
CA ILE A 527 0.77 -19.08 26.48
C ILE A 527 2.19 -19.50 26.09
N SER A 528 2.96 -18.58 25.52
CA SER A 528 4.27 -18.89 24.93
C SER A 528 5.31 -19.43 25.93
N ASP A 529 5.12 -19.22 27.23
CA ASP A 529 5.97 -19.74 28.32
C ASP A 529 5.48 -21.07 28.91
N GLN A 530 4.24 -21.51 28.61
CA GLN A 530 3.65 -22.76 29.09
C GLN A 530 3.45 -23.74 27.93
N ARG A 531 4.40 -24.68 27.76
CA ARG A 531 4.45 -25.56 26.57
C ARG A 531 3.42 -26.68 26.56
N ASP A 532 2.96 -27.17 27.72
CA ASP A 532 2.38 -28.51 27.78
C ASP A 532 0.85 -28.56 27.63
N THR A 533 0.10 -27.48 27.88
CA THR A 533 -1.38 -27.49 27.77
C THR A 533 -1.89 -26.24 27.03
N PRO A 534 -2.67 -26.39 25.94
CA PRO A 534 -3.34 -25.26 25.31
C PRO A 534 -4.42 -24.67 26.23
N LEU A 535 -4.51 -23.34 26.29
CA LEU A 535 -5.56 -22.63 27.02
C LEU A 535 -6.94 -22.94 26.46
N SER A 536 -7.03 -22.98 25.14
CA SER A 536 -8.26 -23.29 24.42
C SER A 536 -7.92 -23.93 23.08
N THR A 537 -8.83 -24.77 22.60
CA THR A 537 -8.72 -25.43 21.30
C THR A 537 -10.09 -25.51 20.65
N GLY A 538 -10.10 -25.59 19.32
CA GLY A 538 -11.34 -25.81 18.57
C GLY A 538 -11.09 -26.49 17.24
N ARG A 539 -12.19 -26.91 16.61
CA ARG A 539 -12.22 -27.49 15.27
C ARG A 539 -13.17 -26.68 14.41
N PHE A 540 -12.85 -26.55 13.13
CA PHE A 540 -13.68 -25.86 12.17
C PHE A 540 -13.45 -26.42 10.76
N SER A 541 -14.35 -26.08 9.83
CA SER A 541 -14.20 -26.42 8.42
C SER A 541 -14.14 -25.14 7.61
N VAL A 542 -13.23 -25.11 6.64
CA VAL A 542 -13.12 -24.06 5.64
C VAL A 542 -13.85 -24.57 4.39
N SER A 543 -14.88 -23.86 3.95
CA SER A 543 -15.58 -24.13 2.68
C SER A 543 -15.32 -23.07 1.63
N GLY A 544 -14.69 -21.96 2.02
CA GLY A 544 -14.41 -20.79 1.20
C GLY A 544 -13.64 -19.75 1.99
N PRO A 545 -13.29 -18.62 1.35
CA PRO A 545 -12.59 -17.54 2.03
C PRO A 545 -13.47 -16.99 3.17
N ARG A 546 -12.84 -16.30 4.12
CA ARG A 546 -13.51 -15.58 5.21
C ARG A 546 -14.15 -16.47 6.27
N THR A 547 -13.65 -17.68 6.42
CA THR A 547 -14.04 -18.55 7.53
C THR A 547 -13.67 -17.90 8.85
N ARG A 548 -14.60 -17.89 9.81
CA ARG A 548 -14.41 -17.23 11.12
C ARG A 548 -14.18 -18.23 12.23
N ILE A 549 -13.27 -17.89 13.14
CA ILE A 549 -13.09 -18.59 14.41
C ILE A 549 -13.15 -17.58 15.55
N ALA A 550 -13.67 -18.00 16.69
CA ALA A 550 -13.72 -17.21 17.92
C ALA A 550 -12.92 -17.90 19.02
N PHE A 551 -12.22 -17.12 19.83
CA PHE A 551 -11.40 -17.57 20.95
C PHE A 551 -11.16 -16.41 21.93
N GLU A 552 -10.71 -16.74 23.13
CA GLU A 552 -10.36 -15.73 24.15
C GLU A 552 -8.84 -15.60 24.26
N VAL A 553 -8.36 -14.37 24.46
CA VAL A 553 -6.96 -14.07 24.81
C VAL A 553 -6.90 -13.53 26.25
N PRO A 554 -6.14 -14.16 27.16
CA PRO A 554 -6.00 -13.67 28.53
C PRO A 554 -5.32 -12.30 28.58
N CYS A 555 -5.61 -11.56 29.65
CA CYS A 555 -4.94 -10.30 29.90
C CYS A 555 -3.44 -10.50 30.16
N ARG A 556 -2.62 -9.64 29.54
CA ARG A 556 -1.19 -9.43 29.87
C ARG A 556 -0.32 -10.67 29.77
N ALA A 557 -0.67 -11.59 28.87
CA ALA A 557 0.13 -12.78 28.58
C ALA A 557 0.35 -12.91 27.06
N LEU A 558 1.58 -13.26 26.68
CA LEU A 558 1.91 -13.54 25.29
C LEU A 558 1.32 -14.89 24.89
N CYS A 559 0.36 -14.87 23.99
CA CYS A 559 -0.31 -16.06 23.48
C CYS A 559 0.10 -16.34 22.03
N ARG A 560 0.09 -17.61 21.64
CA ARG A 560 0.20 -18.03 20.25
C ARG A 560 -1.06 -18.72 19.78
N LEU A 561 -1.66 -18.19 18.72
CA LEU A 561 -2.65 -18.88 17.92
C LEU A 561 -1.94 -19.75 16.89
N ASN A 562 -2.28 -21.04 16.86
CA ASN A 562 -1.85 -21.96 15.81
C ASN A 562 -3.09 -22.57 15.16
N ILE A 563 -3.20 -22.44 13.85
CA ILE A 563 -4.21 -23.10 13.01
C ILE A 563 -3.49 -24.05 12.08
N ALA A 564 -3.97 -25.29 12.01
CA ALA A 564 -3.41 -26.30 11.12
C ALA A 564 -4.51 -27.22 10.58
N ALA A 565 -4.34 -27.68 9.34
CA ALA A 565 -5.20 -28.70 8.75
C ALA A 565 -5.12 -30.01 9.54
N VAL A 566 -6.27 -30.67 9.74
CA VAL A 566 -6.33 -32.01 10.34
C VAL A 566 -5.69 -33.00 9.36
N ARG A 567 -4.71 -33.78 9.82
CA ARG A 567 -4.18 -34.89 9.02
C ARG A 567 -5.25 -35.99 8.99
N GLU A 568 -5.81 -36.25 7.81
CA GLU A 568 -6.58 -37.47 7.60
C GLU A 568 -5.59 -38.64 7.64
N HIS A 569 -5.84 -39.60 8.52
CA HIS A 569 -5.03 -40.81 8.69
C HIS A 569 -5.43 -41.88 7.69
#